data_AF-A0A8T1Z2K2-F1
#
_entry.id   AF-A0A8T1Z2K2-F1
#
_cell.length_a   1.000
_cell.length_b   1.000
_cell.length_c   1.000
_cell.angle_alpha   90.00
_cell.angle_beta   90.00
_cell.angle_gamma   90.00
#
_symmetry.space_group_name_H-M   'P 1'
#
loop_
_entity.id
_entity.type
_entity.pdbx_description
1 polymer ?
#
loop_
_entity_poly.entity_id
_entity_poly.type
_entity_poly.pdbx_seq_one_letter_code
_entity_poly.pdbx_strand_id
1 'polypeptide(L)'
;MIELGSDQPPPFTELVRRTCTRKDGIFIDERAKYLVIDVEEVVKLMTSDEGSLNSVNETDSTTATPTHILLNQEYLKTVSTSLQHNLDMDMRISCLEKNSETVNINVETLKAGMTTLKDDIVSEFKDEMAATRASLQVILQALGVNSATPQQVNHTQPYVPTEMSPNPTVQNATMPNYASTPPMTTAQQAAFEEW
;
A
#
# COMPACT_ATOMS: atom_id res chain seq x y z
N MET A 1 54.57 19.64 -19.85
CA MET A 1 54.77 19.51 -21.31
C MET A 1 53.91 18.33 -21.73
N ILE A 2 52.74 18.58 -22.31
CA ILE A 2 51.87 17.51 -22.84
C ILE A 2 52.13 17.54 -24.34
N GLU A 3 52.85 16.54 -24.84
CA GLU A 3 53.07 16.37 -26.28
C GLU A 3 51.73 16.12 -26.97
N LEU A 4 51.32 17.09 -27.79
CA LEU A 4 50.34 16.91 -28.85
C LEU A 4 51.02 16.08 -29.95
N GLY A 5 50.48 14.90 -30.26
CA GLY A 5 51.07 14.03 -31.29
C GLY A 5 50.28 12.79 -31.65
N SER A 6 49.00 12.92 -31.98
CA SER A 6 48.26 12.16 -33.03
C SER A 6 46.75 12.40 -32.87
N ASP A 7 46.02 12.60 -33.97
CA ASP A 7 44.55 12.73 -34.00
C ASP A 7 43.82 11.41 -33.64
N GLN A 8 44.56 10.36 -33.28
CA GLN A 8 44.02 9.07 -32.87
C GLN A 8 43.96 9.04 -31.33
N PRO A 9 42.78 8.81 -30.71
CA PRO A 9 42.71 8.64 -29.27
C PRO A 9 43.60 7.45 -28.85
N PRO A 10 44.33 7.56 -27.72
CA PRO A 10 45.20 6.49 -27.24
C PRO A 10 44.37 5.21 -27.01
N PRO A 11 44.95 4.02 -27.22
CA PRO A 11 44.28 2.75 -26.94
C PRO A 11 43.70 2.72 -25.52
N PHE A 12 42.57 2.04 -25.34
CA PHE A 12 41.88 1.98 -24.05
C PHE A 12 42.80 1.48 -22.92
N THR A 13 43.65 0.49 -23.19
CA THR A 13 44.60 -0.07 -22.23
C THR A 13 45.65 0.95 -21.79
N GLU A 14 46.14 1.79 -22.71
CA GLU A 14 47.05 2.91 -22.41
C GLU A 14 46.38 3.98 -21.55
N LEU A 15 45.11 4.29 -21.85
CA LEU A 15 44.34 5.21 -21.04
C LEU A 15 44.19 4.70 -19.60
N VAL A 16 43.87 3.41 -19.43
CA VAL A 16 43.74 2.77 -18.11
C VAL A 16 45.09 2.76 -17.38
N ARG A 17 46.20 2.41 -18.04
CA ARG A 17 47.54 2.51 -17.43
C ARG A 17 47.83 3.95 -16.97
N ARG A 18 47.45 4.95 -17.76
CA ARG A 18 47.68 6.36 -17.41
C ARG A 18 46.85 6.84 -16.21
N THR A 19 45.61 6.36 -16.05
CA THR A 19 44.71 6.83 -14.98
C THR A 19 44.70 5.94 -13.74
N CYS A 20 45.01 4.66 -13.89
CA CYS A 20 44.87 3.64 -12.86
C CYS A 20 46.20 3.05 -12.39
N THR A 21 47.32 3.64 -12.79
CA THR A 21 48.67 3.23 -12.34
C THR A 21 49.35 4.36 -11.57
N ARG A 22 50.04 4.01 -10.48
CA ARG A 22 50.89 4.92 -9.69
C ARG A 22 52.17 5.27 -10.44
N LYS A 23 52.91 6.26 -9.93
CA LYS A 23 54.22 6.67 -10.48
C LYS A 23 55.28 5.56 -10.46
N ASP A 24 55.09 4.53 -9.64
CA ASP A 24 55.93 3.34 -9.52
C ASP A 24 55.56 2.22 -10.53
N GLY A 25 54.55 2.44 -11.38
CA GLY A 25 54.11 1.47 -12.39
C GLY A 25 53.12 0.42 -11.87
N ILE A 26 52.69 0.51 -10.60
CA ILE A 26 51.75 -0.45 -10.00
C ILE A 26 50.31 0.03 -10.17
N PHE A 27 49.41 -0.88 -10.58
CA PHE A 27 47.97 -0.58 -10.66
C PHE A 27 47.39 -0.27 -9.28
N ILE A 28 46.58 0.79 -9.23
CA ILE A 28 45.86 1.22 -8.03
C ILE A 28 44.69 0.27 -7.74
N ASP A 29 44.09 -0.31 -8.80
CA ASP A 29 43.00 -1.28 -8.72
C ASP A 29 43.42 -2.60 -9.40
N GLU A 30 43.60 -3.65 -8.60
CA GLU A 30 43.14 -5.03 -8.87
C GLU A 30 42.62 -5.34 -10.28
N ARG A 31 41.40 -4.87 -10.50
CA ARG A 31 40.56 -5.19 -11.64
C ARG A 31 41.03 -4.49 -12.91
N ALA A 32 41.60 -3.29 -12.78
CA ALA A 32 42.15 -2.55 -13.91
C ALA A 32 43.36 -3.29 -14.50
N LYS A 33 44.19 -3.92 -13.65
CA LYS A 33 45.31 -4.75 -14.08
C LYS A 33 44.84 -5.95 -14.90
N TYR A 34 43.89 -6.74 -14.38
CA TYR A 34 43.38 -7.91 -15.09
C TYR A 34 42.69 -7.53 -16.40
N LEU A 35 41.89 -6.46 -16.40
CA LEU A 35 41.24 -5.96 -17.61
C LEU A 35 42.25 -5.59 -18.71
N VAL A 36 43.33 -4.92 -18.35
CA VAL A 36 44.39 -4.55 -19.31
C VAL A 36 45.11 -5.80 -19.84
N ILE A 37 45.40 -6.78 -18.98
CA ILE A 37 46.03 -8.05 -19.37
C ILE A 37 45.14 -8.82 -20.34
N ASP A 38 43.86 -9.02 -20.02
CA ASP A 38 42.93 -9.77 -20.85
C ASP A 38 42.76 -9.13 -22.24
N VAL A 39 42.65 -7.81 -22.30
CA VAL A 39 42.51 -7.08 -23.57
C VAL A 39 43.79 -7.19 -24.40
N GLU A 40 44.97 -7.03 -23.80
CA GLU A 40 46.25 -7.16 -24.52
C GLU A 40 46.48 -8.59 -25.02
N GLU A 41 46.07 -9.61 -24.26
CA GLU A 41 46.14 -11.01 -24.67
C GLU A 41 45.21 -11.31 -25.86
N VAL A 42 43.97 -10.84 -25.80
CA VAL A 42 43.01 -11.01 -26.91
C VAL A 42 43.49 -10.30 -28.18
N VAL A 43 43.98 -9.07 -28.06
CA VAL A 43 44.53 -8.33 -29.21
C VAL A 43 45.73 -9.08 -29.80
N LYS A 44 46.64 -9.58 -28.96
CA LYS A 44 47.79 -10.38 -29.41
C LYS A 44 47.37 -11.65 -30.13
N LEU A 45 46.32 -12.33 -29.67
CA LEU A 45 45.78 -13.51 -30.33
C LEU A 45 45.19 -13.18 -31.71
N MET A 46 44.55 -12.01 -31.86
CA MET A 46 43.97 -11.55 -33.12
C MET A 46 45.00 -11.05 -34.14
N THR A 47 46.18 -10.58 -33.68
CA THR A 47 47.23 -10.03 -34.55
C THR A 47 48.40 -10.98 -34.80
N SER A 48 48.40 -12.18 -34.21
CA SER A 48 49.43 -13.18 -34.45
C SER A 48 49.14 -13.93 -35.75
N ASP A 49 49.92 -13.62 -36.80
CA ASP A 49 49.83 -14.16 -38.16
C ASP A 49 50.40 -15.61 -38.28
N GLU A 50 50.17 -16.45 -37.26
CA GLU A 50 50.71 -17.82 -37.11
C GLU A 50 49.59 -18.82 -36.77
N GLY A 51 48.47 -18.74 -37.50
CA GLY A 51 47.36 -19.65 -37.28
C GLY A 51 46.22 -19.43 -38.25
N SER A 52 46.46 -19.74 -39.52
CA SER A 52 45.42 -19.95 -40.55
C SER A 52 44.19 -20.65 -39.97
N LEU A 53 43.09 -19.92 -39.84
CA LEU A 53 41.74 -20.46 -39.67
C LEU A 53 40.99 -20.54 -41.01
N ASN A 54 41.72 -20.70 -42.13
CA ASN A 54 41.12 -20.95 -43.45
C ASN A 54 40.89 -22.44 -43.72
N SER A 55 40.43 -23.20 -42.73
CA SER A 55 39.94 -24.57 -42.95
C SER A 55 38.79 -24.91 -42.01
N VAL A 56 37.70 -24.16 -42.09
CA VAL A 56 36.36 -24.72 -41.85
C VAL A 56 35.45 -24.23 -42.96
N ASN A 57 35.57 -24.93 -44.08
CA ASN A 57 34.50 -25.40 -44.94
C ASN A 57 33.14 -24.72 -44.66
N GLU A 58 32.72 -23.85 -45.58
CA GLU A 58 31.30 -23.60 -45.80
C GLU A 58 30.60 -24.95 -46.07
N THR A 59 29.88 -25.47 -45.07
CA THR A 59 28.71 -26.33 -45.27
C THR A 59 27.88 -26.25 -43.99
N ASP A 60 26.78 -25.52 -44.09
CA ASP A 60 25.51 -25.76 -43.39
C ASP A 60 25.57 -26.13 -41.90
N SER A 61 25.42 -25.13 -41.04
CA SER A 61 24.70 -25.34 -39.77
C SER A 61 23.96 -24.08 -39.37
N THR A 62 22.72 -23.99 -39.84
CA THR A 62 21.67 -23.09 -39.35
C THR A 62 21.34 -23.42 -37.89
N THR A 63 22.21 -23.03 -36.97
CA THR A 63 21.86 -22.86 -35.56
C THR A 63 22.85 -21.87 -34.97
N ALA A 64 22.65 -20.59 -35.30
CA ALA A 64 23.37 -19.48 -34.71
C ALA A 64 23.19 -19.54 -33.18
N THR A 65 24.25 -19.92 -32.48
CA THR A 65 24.37 -19.72 -31.04
C THR A 65 24.12 -18.24 -30.77
N PRO A 66 23.17 -17.85 -29.90
CA PRO A 66 22.99 -16.46 -29.55
C PRO A 66 24.33 -15.95 -29.03
N THR A 67 24.95 -15.03 -29.75
CA THR A 67 26.22 -14.45 -29.33
C THR A 67 26.00 -13.82 -27.96
N HIS A 68 26.89 -14.08 -26.99
CA HIS A 68 26.81 -13.58 -25.61
C HIS A 68 26.48 -12.07 -25.52
N ILE A 69 26.82 -11.30 -26.55
CA ILE A 69 26.49 -9.89 -26.72
C ILE A 69 24.98 -9.63 -26.75
N LEU A 70 24.19 -10.42 -27.49
CA LEU A 70 22.73 -10.26 -27.57
C LEU A 70 22.06 -10.59 -26.22
N LEU A 71 22.52 -11.66 -25.56
CA LEU A 71 22.04 -12.04 -24.23
C LEU A 71 22.34 -10.95 -23.20
N ASN A 72 23.55 -10.38 -23.23
CA ASN A 72 23.91 -9.26 -22.35
C ASN A 72 23.09 -8.01 -22.63
N GLN A 73 22.78 -7.72 -23.91
CA GLN A 73 21.94 -6.58 -24.27
C GLN A 73 20.50 -6.75 -23.77
N GLU A 74 19.92 -7.94 -23.92
CA GLU A 74 18.57 -8.25 -23.41
C GLU A 74 18.53 -8.20 -21.87
N TYR A 75 19.55 -8.74 -21.21
CA TYR A 75 19.68 -8.67 -19.75
C TYR A 75 19.74 -7.21 -19.26
N LEU A 76 20.58 -6.37 -19.88
CA LEU A 76 20.68 -4.95 -19.52
C LEU A 76 19.37 -4.20 -19.74
N LYS A 77 18.65 -4.49 -20.84
CA LYS A 77 17.33 -3.91 -21.10
C LYS A 77 16.32 -4.29 -20.01
N THR A 78 16.33 -5.55 -19.59
CA THR A 78 15.45 -6.07 -18.54
C THR A 78 15.76 -5.42 -17.19
N VAL A 79 17.05 -5.34 -16.82
CA VAL A 79 17.50 -4.67 -15.59
C VAL A 79 17.11 -3.19 -15.61
N SER A 80 17.36 -2.49 -16.72
CA SER A 80 16.98 -1.07 -16.85
C SER A 80 15.48 -0.85 -16.67
N THR A 81 14.66 -1.72 -17.26
CA THR A 81 13.20 -1.63 -17.14
C THR A 81 12.75 -1.89 -15.70
N SER A 82 13.33 -2.90 -15.04
CA SER A 82 13.02 -3.23 -13.64
C SER A 82 13.44 -2.12 -12.68
N LEU A 83 14.61 -1.51 -12.90
CA LEU A 83 15.07 -0.37 -12.08
C LEU A 83 14.14 0.84 -12.23
N GLN A 84 13.71 1.15 -13.45
CA GLN A 84 12.76 2.24 -13.69
C GLN A 84 11.42 1.99 -13.00
N HIS A 85 10.90 0.78 -13.09
CA HIS A 85 9.67 0.39 -12.40
C HIS A 85 9.81 0.47 -10.88
N ASN A 86 10.94 0.02 -10.32
CA ASN A 86 11.18 0.10 -8.88
C ASN A 86 11.24 1.54 -8.39
N LEU A 87 11.90 2.44 -9.14
CA LEU A 87 11.92 3.86 -8.82
C LEU A 87 10.51 4.48 -8.84
N ASP A 88 9.66 4.12 -9.83
CA ASP A 88 8.26 4.54 -9.87
C ASP A 88 7.49 4.05 -8.65
N MET A 89 7.65 2.78 -8.28
CA MET A 89 7.03 2.22 -7.08
C MET A 89 7.48 2.95 -5.81
N ASP A 90 8.76 3.19 -5.62
CA ASP A 90 9.30 3.88 -4.44
C ASP A 90 8.71 5.30 -4.31
N MET A 91 8.62 6.04 -5.42
CA MET A 91 7.99 7.36 -5.43
C MET A 91 6.50 7.28 -5.06
N ARG A 92 5.78 6.31 -5.62
CA ARG A 92 4.35 6.11 -5.33
C ARG A 92 4.12 5.69 -3.88
N ILE A 93 4.96 4.81 -3.34
CA ILE A 93 4.93 4.39 -1.95
C ILE A 93 5.17 5.60 -1.05
N SER A 94 6.20 6.41 -1.31
CA SER A 94 6.46 7.64 -0.54
C SER A 94 5.27 8.62 -0.56
N CYS A 95 4.59 8.77 -1.69
CA CYS A 95 3.37 9.58 -1.76
C CYS A 95 2.21 8.97 -0.93
N LEU A 96 2.05 7.65 -0.97
CA LEU A 96 1.03 6.94 -0.19
C LEU A 96 1.29 7.04 1.31
N GLU A 97 2.54 6.93 1.75
CA GLU A 97 2.94 7.11 3.15
C GLU A 97 2.55 8.49 3.66
N LYS A 98 2.84 9.55 2.89
CA LYS A 98 2.45 10.92 3.21
C LYS A 98 0.92 11.11 3.29
N ASN A 99 0.18 10.48 2.37
CA ASN A 99 -1.28 10.51 2.41
C ASN A 99 -1.81 9.77 3.65
N SER A 100 -1.19 8.64 4.02
CA SER A 100 -1.52 7.86 5.22
C SER A 100 -1.29 8.67 6.50
N GLU A 101 -0.16 9.36 6.61
CA GLU A 101 0.13 10.28 7.71
C GLU A 101 -0.94 11.37 7.82
N THR A 102 -1.34 11.97 6.70
CA THR A 102 -2.38 13.00 6.66
C THR A 102 -3.74 12.45 7.11
N VAL A 103 -4.13 11.27 6.64
CA VAL A 103 -5.37 10.60 7.07
C VAL A 103 -5.33 10.30 8.57
N ASN A 104 -4.21 9.82 9.10
CA ASN A 104 -4.06 9.53 10.51
C ASN A 104 -4.23 10.79 11.38
N ILE A 105 -3.62 11.92 10.97
CA ILE A 105 -3.80 13.22 11.64
C ILE A 105 -5.27 13.64 11.63
N ASN A 106 -5.96 13.49 10.50
CA ASN A 106 -7.38 13.83 10.38
C ASN A 106 -8.26 12.96 11.29
N VAL A 107 -7.97 11.66 11.37
CA VAL A 107 -8.68 10.72 12.25
C VAL A 107 -8.49 11.10 13.72
N GLU A 108 -7.28 11.40 14.16
CA GLU A 108 -7.03 11.82 15.54
C GLU A 108 -7.69 13.17 15.86
N THR A 109 -7.71 14.11 14.91
CA THR A 109 -8.42 15.39 15.05
C THR A 109 -9.93 15.17 15.17
N LEU A 110 -10.51 14.32 14.32
CA LEU A 110 -11.92 13.98 14.36
C LEU A 110 -12.31 13.29 15.68
N LYS A 111 -11.47 12.38 16.16
CA LYS A 111 -11.65 11.68 17.43
C LYS A 111 -11.67 12.67 18.60
N ALA A 112 -10.72 13.62 18.63
CA ALA A 112 -10.71 14.67 19.63
C ALA A 112 -11.97 15.55 19.56
N GLY A 113 -12.36 15.99 18.36
CA GLY A 113 -13.58 16.77 18.17
C GLY A 113 -14.84 16.04 18.61
N MET A 114 -14.93 14.73 18.35
CA MET A 114 -16.05 13.89 18.78
C MET A 114 -16.10 13.74 20.30
N THR A 115 -14.95 13.62 20.97
CA THR A 115 -14.92 13.58 22.44
C THR A 115 -15.41 14.89 23.05
N THR A 116 -14.99 16.04 22.52
CA THR A 116 -15.49 17.35 22.96
C THR A 116 -16.97 17.48 22.74
N LEU A 117 -17.48 17.18 21.53
CA LEU A 117 -18.90 17.27 21.23
C LEU A 117 -19.74 16.36 22.13
N LYS A 118 -19.27 15.15 22.40
CA LYS A 118 -19.94 14.23 23.32
C LYS A 118 -19.98 14.81 24.74
N ASP A 119 -18.88 15.37 25.21
CA ASP A 119 -18.80 15.94 26.56
C ASP A 119 -19.68 17.19 26.68
N ASP A 120 -19.70 18.06 25.66
CA ASP A 120 -20.57 19.24 25.58
C ASP A 120 -22.05 18.83 25.62
N ILE A 121 -22.47 17.91 24.74
CA ILE A 121 -23.86 17.42 24.71
C ILE A 121 -24.24 16.76 26.03
N VAL A 122 -23.39 15.90 26.58
CA VAL A 122 -23.72 15.16 27.81
C VAL A 122 -23.75 16.08 29.03
N SER A 123 -22.88 17.08 29.12
CA SER A 123 -22.84 18.01 30.25
C SER A 123 -23.94 19.05 30.18
N GLU A 124 -24.01 19.80 29.08
CA GLU A 124 -24.90 20.95 28.94
C GLU A 124 -26.38 20.52 28.93
N PHE A 125 -26.73 19.49 28.15
CA PHE A 125 -28.10 18.99 28.10
C PHE A 125 -28.55 18.38 29.43
N LYS A 126 -27.65 17.68 30.13
CA LYS A 126 -27.97 17.08 31.43
C LYS A 126 -28.22 18.15 32.48
N ASP A 127 -27.40 19.20 32.50
CA ASP A 127 -27.55 20.31 33.43
C ASP A 127 -28.81 21.13 33.14
N GLU A 128 -29.10 21.43 31.87
CA GLU A 128 -30.35 22.08 31.46
C GLU A 128 -31.59 21.26 31.79
N MET A 129 -31.55 19.93 31.58
CA MET A 129 -32.65 19.04 31.94
C MET A 129 -32.84 18.99 33.45
N ALA A 130 -31.75 18.97 34.24
CA ALA A 130 -31.82 19.02 35.69
C ALA A 130 -32.44 20.35 36.18
N ALA A 131 -32.02 21.48 35.60
CA ALA A 131 -32.57 22.80 35.89
C ALA A 131 -34.06 22.89 35.50
N THR A 132 -34.44 22.33 34.36
CA THR A 132 -35.84 22.24 33.90
C THR A 132 -36.68 21.40 34.85
N ARG A 133 -36.16 20.23 35.26
CA ARG A 133 -36.84 19.35 36.23
C ARG A 133 -37.01 20.03 37.58
N ALA A 134 -36.00 20.74 38.06
CA ALA A 134 -36.07 21.51 39.30
C ALA A 134 -37.11 22.64 39.22
N SER A 135 -37.12 23.39 38.11
CA SER A 135 -38.09 24.46 37.88
C SER A 135 -39.52 23.93 37.82
N LEU A 136 -39.75 22.81 37.14
CA LEU A 136 -41.05 22.14 37.08
C LEU A 136 -41.50 21.67 38.48
N GLN A 137 -40.57 21.14 39.28
CA GLN A 137 -40.87 20.74 40.66
C GLN A 137 -41.31 21.93 41.53
N VAL A 138 -40.68 23.09 41.38
CA VAL A 138 -41.08 24.33 42.07
C VAL A 138 -42.48 24.77 41.64
N ILE A 139 -42.79 24.73 40.35
CA ILE A 139 -44.12 25.09 39.83
C ILE A 139 -45.20 24.14 40.37
N LEU A 140 -44.94 22.84 40.36
CA LEU A 140 -45.88 21.84 40.89
C LEU A 140 -46.15 22.04 42.38
N GLN A 141 -45.13 22.37 43.17
CA GLN A 141 -45.27 22.71 44.59
C GLN A 141 -46.13 23.97 44.78
N ALA A 142 -45.91 25.02 43.98
CA ALA A 142 -46.69 26.26 44.05
C ALA A 142 -48.18 26.05 43.71
N LEU A 143 -48.50 25.07 42.86
CA LEU A 143 -49.87 24.70 42.50
C LEU A 143 -50.51 23.68 43.47
N GLY A 144 -49.80 23.26 44.53
CA GLY A 144 -50.30 22.28 45.50
C GLY A 144 -50.30 20.82 45.02
N VAL A 145 -49.61 20.51 43.92
CA VAL A 145 -49.48 19.14 43.39
C VAL A 145 -48.29 18.45 44.06
N ASN A 146 -48.55 17.59 45.05
CA ASN A 146 -47.53 16.80 45.75
C ASN A 146 -47.08 15.59 44.91
N SER A 147 -45.93 15.68 44.27
CA SER A 147 -45.30 14.59 43.49
C SER A 147 -44.44 13.67 44.38
N ALA A 148 -45.00 13.11 45.44
CA ALA A 148 -44.28 12.21 46.36
C ALA A 148 -44.78 10.76 46.23
N THR A 149 -44.52 10.11 45.09
CA THR A 149 -44.22 8.66 44.93
C THR A 149 -44.16 8.29 43.44
N PRO A 150 -43.14 7.56 42.94
CA PRO A 150 -43.26 6.85 41.68
C PRO A 150 -44.21 5.67 41.91
N GLN A 151 -45.46 5.78 41.44
CA GLN A 151 -46.32 4.60 41.29
C GLN A 151 -45.75 3.76 40.15
N GLN A 152 -45.12 2.65 40.52
CA GLN A 152 -44.88 1.53 39.62
C GLN A 152 -46.24 1.03 39.11
N VAL A 153 -46.59 1.37 37.88
CA VAL A 153 -47.81 0.89 37.22
C VAL A 153 -47.59 -0.58 36.87
N ASN A 154 -48.11 -1.46 37.71
CA ASN A 154 -48.01 -2.90 37.54
C ASN A 154 -49.03 -3.33 36.47
N HIS A 155 -48.57 -3.59 35.24
CA HIS A 155 -49.41 -4.15 34.17
C HIS A 155 -49.62 -5.66 34.40
N THR A 156 -50.55 -6.02 35.29
CA THR A 156 -51.16 -7.35 35.31
C THR A 156 -52.65 -7.22 35.06
N GLN A 157 -53.03 -6.94 33.82
CA GLN A 157 -54.38 -7.26 33.38
C GLN A 157 -54.37 -7.66 31.90
N PRO A 158 -54.78 -8.90 31.55
CA PRO A 158 -54.87 -9.33 30.15
C PRO A 158 -56.03 -8.60 29.47
N TYR A 159 -55.73 -7.91 28.37
CA TYR A 159 -56.73 -7.37 27.46
C TYR A 159 -57.37 -8.50 26.66
N VAL A 160 -58.70 -8.62 26.68
CA VAL A 160 -59.45 -9.52 25.81
C VAL A 160 -60.21 -8.65 24.79
N PRO A 161 -59.86 -8.66 23.50
CA PRO A 161 -60.67 -8.01 22.47
C PRO A 161 -61.94 -8.83 22.19
N THR A 162 -63.10 -8.17 22.21
CA THR A 162 -64.39 -8.76 21.85
C THR A 162 -64.52 -8.89 20.32
N GLU A 163 -64.76 -10.10 19.83
CA GLU A 163 -65.09 -10.41 18.43
C GLU A 163 -66.40 -9.73 17.99
N MET A 164 -66.41 -9.16 16.78
CA MET A 164 -67.62 -9.00 15.97
C MET A 164 -67.45 -9.71 14.63
N SER A 165 -68.52 -10.42 14.26
CA SER A 165 -68.76 -11.44 13.21
C SER A 165 -68.60 -10.98 11.72
N PRO A 166 -68.74 -11.87 10.71
CA PRO A 166 -67.87 -11.92 9.52
C PRO A 166 -68.40 -11.31 8.19
N ASN A 167 -67.45 -10.81 7.38
CA ASN A 167 -67.19 -10.90 5.90
C ASN A 167 -68.34 -10.71 4.86
N PRO A 168 -68.12 -10.13 3.64
CA PRO A 168 -67.33 -10.76 2.56
C PRO A 168 -66.44 -9.83 1.68
N THR A 169 -65.22 -10.31 1.41
CA THR A 169 -64.53 -10.35 0.11
C THR A 169 -64.09 -9.04 -0.57
N VAL A 170 -62.78 -8.74 -0.48
CA VAL A 170 -62.00 -8.27 -1.64
C VAL A 170 -60.66 -9.02 -1.65
N GLN A 171 -60.47 -9.84 -2.67
CA GLN A 171 -59.20 -10.50 -3.00
C GLN A 171 -58.17 -9.43 -3.38
N ASN A 172 -56.98 -9.45 -2.78
CA ASN A 172 -55.81 -8.94 -3.47
C ASN A 172 -54.51 -9.65 -3.05
N ALA A 173 -53.95 -10.35 -4.03
CA ALA A 173 -52.56 -10.78 -4.25
C ALA A 173 -51.63 -11.03 -3.05
N THR A 174 -51.36 -12.32 -2.84
CA THR A 174 -50.17 -12.88 -2.18
C THR A 174 -48.88 -12.41 -2.88
N MET A 175 -47.95 -11.82 -2.14
CA MET A 175 -46.53 -11.74 -2.49
C MET A 175 -45.73 -12.38 -1.34
N PRO A 176 -44.79 -13.32 -1.61
CA PRO A 176 -44.05 -14.01 -0.57
C PRO A 176 -43.01 -13.09 0.09
N ASN A 177 -43.08 -13.05 1.41
CA ASN A 177 -42.15 -12.39 2.31
C ASN A 177 -40.82 -13.17 2.35
N TYR A 178 -39.71 -12.55 1.94
CA TYR A 178 -38.37 -13.14 2.05
C TYR A 178 -37.58 -12.47 3.18
N ALA A 179 -36.92 -13.33 3.97
CA ALA A 179 -35.81 -13.08 4.89
C ALA A 179 -36.11 -12.52 6.29
N SER A 180 -36.61 -13.39 7.18
CA SER A 180 -36.20 -13.38 8.59
C SER A 180 -34.84 -14.09 8.70
N THR A 181 -33.76 -13.34 8.94
CA THR A 181 -32.47 -13.92 9.35
C THR A 181 -32.55 -14.38 10.81
N PRO A 182 -32.17 -15.63 11.15
CA PRO A 182 -32.09 -16.07 12.54
C PRO A 182 -30.96 -15.33 13.28
N PRO A 183 -31.06 -15.17 14.61
CA PRO A 183 -30.00 -14.54 15.41
C PRO A 183 -28.71 -15.38 15.34
N MET A 184 -27.58 -14.71 15.11
CA MET A 184 -26.24 -15.32 15.14
C MET A 184 -26.02 -16.01 16.50
N THR A 185 -25.49 -17.23 16.47
CA THR A 185 -25.07 -17.93 17.69
C THR A 185 -23.73 -17.40 18.17
N THR A 186 -23.49 -17.48 19.48
CA THR A 186 -22.30 -16.97 20.18
C THR A 186 -20.97 -17.48 19.58
N ALA A 187 -21.00 -18.62 18.87
CA ALA A 187 -19.83 -19.17 18.17
C ALA A 187 -19.42 -18.38 16.92
N GLN A 188 -20.33 -17.64 16.28
CA GLN A 188 -20.02 -16.81 15.10
C GLN A 188 -19.46 -15.43 15.47
N GLN A 189 -19.68 -14.99 16.71
CA GLN A 189 -19.22 -13.70 17.20
C GLN A 189 -17.72 -13.71 17.55
N ALA A 190 -17.20 -14.86 18.01
CA ALA A 190 -15.78 -15.03 18.32
C ALA A 190 -14.87 -14.99 17.08
N ALA A 191 -15.39 -15.31 15.88
CA ALA A 191 -14.61 -15.33 14.65
C ALA A 191 -14.38 -13.92 14.05
N PHE A 192 -15.06 -12.88 14.57
CA PHE A 192 -14.93 -11.51 14.09
C PHE A 192 -13.93 -10.68 14.91
N GLU A 193 -13.52 -11.16 16.10
CA GLU A 193 -12.58 -10.46 16.99
C GLU A 193 -11.10 -10.83 16.75
N GLU A 194 -10.81 -11.71 15.80
CA GLU A 194 -9.45 -12.19 15.49
C GLU A 194 -8.83 -11.56 14.21
N TRP A 195 -9.35 -10.41 13.75
CA TRP A 195 -8.77 -9.63 12.65
C TRP A 195 -8.54 -8.18 13.05
#